data_AF-A0A1F9CZH3-F1
#
_entry.id   AF-A0A1F9CZH3-F1
#
_cell.length_a   1.000
_cell.length_b   1.000
_cell.length_c   1.000
_cell.angle_alpha   90.00
_cell.angle_beta   90.00
_cell.angle_gamma   90.00
#
_symmetry.space_group_name_H-M   'P 1'
#
loop_
_entity.id
_entity.type
_entity.pdbx_description
1 polymer ?
#
loop_
_entity_poly.entity_id
_entity_poly.type
_entity_poly.pdbx_seq_one_letter_code
_entity_poly.pdbx_strand_id
1 'polypeptide(L)'
;MLFAMHGTIYLYLKTEGPYQERVHGWMWRTFGLFLVLFMLTTIFTLAGVPKATQSLARHPILWIIPIANVLAVANIPRAIHYGKPGYAFASSIAVILALVSLVGLALFPNLVASRPEPAYSLTLYNAASSQKTLRIMLIIAAIGLPAVLAYTTSVYWTFRGKVRLDEHSY
;
A
#
# COMPACT_ATOMS: atom_id res chain seq x y z
N MET A 1 6.00 9.92 1.28
CA MET A 1 7.04 9.38 0.37
C MET A 1 6.60 8.10 -0.36
N LEU A 2 5.99 7.10 0.31
CA LEU A 2 5.47 5.88 -0.36
C LEU A 2 4.59 6.18 -1.58
N PHE A 3 3.56 7.01 -1.42
CA PHE A 3 2.65 7.37 -2.53
C PHE A 3 3.33 8.23 -3.59
N ALA A 4 4.31 9.06 -3.22
CA ALA A 4 5.10 9.83 -4.18
C ALA A 4 5.96 8.88 -5.04
N MET A 5 6.61 7.89 -4.43
CA MET A 5 7.34 6.84 -5.15
C MET A 5 6.40 6.05 -6.08
N HIS A 6 5.28 5.54 -5.57
CA HIS A 6 4.27 4.84 -6.36
C HIS A 6 3.79 5.68 -7.55
N GLY A 7 3.49 6.96 -7.31
CA GLY A 7 3.10 7.94 -8.33
C GLY A 7 4.19 8.17 -9.37
N THR A 8 5.46 8.31 -8.99
CA THR A 8 6.57 8.45 -9.96
C THR A 8 6.74 7.21 -10.84
N ILE A 9 6.58 6.00 -10.28
CA ILE A 9 6.61 4.76 -11.07
C ILE A 9 5.42 4.70 -12.03
N TYR A 10 4.23 5.09 -11.58
CA TYR A 10 3.04 5.16 -12.43
C TYR A 10 3.19 6.18 -13.57
N LEU A 11 3.68 7.39 -13.26
CA LEU A 11 3.96 8.42 -14.27
C LEU A 11 4.98 7.91 -15.29
N TYR A 12 6.03 7.20 -14.85
CA TYR A 12 6.99 6.60 -15.77
C TYR A 12 6.35 5.57 -16.72
N LEU A 13 5.35 4.80 -16.27
CA LEU A 13 4.58 3.89 -17.12
C LEU A 13 3.69 4.61 -18.13
N LYS A 14 3.21 5.81 -17.80
CA LYS A 14 2.24 6.57 -18.60
C LYS A 14 2.83 7.67 -19.47
N THR A 15 4.09 8.05 -19.25
CA THR A 15 4.78 9.12 -19.99
C THR A 15 5.79 8.57 -21.01
N GLU A 16 6.18 9.41 -21.95
CA GLU A 16 7.22 9.17 -22.96
C GLU A 16 8.05 10.43 -23.24
N GLY A 17 9.23 10.26 -23.84
CA GLY A 17 10.12 11.35 -24.23
C GLY A 17 10.71 12.11 -23.03
N PRO A 18 10.91 13.44 -23.14
CA PRO A 18 11.60 14.23 -22.12
C PRO A 18 10.97 14.18 -20.73
N TYR A 19 9.65 14.01 -20.64
CA TYR A 19 8.94 13.89 -19.37
C TYR A 19 9.23 12.55 -18.67
N GLN A 20 9.37 11.47 -19.43
CA GLN A 20 9.70 10.15 -18.89
C GLN A 20 11.11 10.13 -18.27
N GLU A 21 12.08 10.77 -18.92
CA GLU A 21 13.45 10.89 -18.41
C GLU A 21 13.51 11.71 -17.11
N ARG A 22 12.78 12.83 -17.05
CA ARG A 22 12.66 13.64 -15.82
C ARG A 22 12.10 12.80 -14.68
N VAL A 23 11.01 12.08 -14.92
CA VAL A 23 10.38 11.23 -13.90
C VAL A 23 11.31 10.10 -13.48
N HIS A 24 12.10 9.53 -14.39
CA HIS A 24 13.06 8.47 -14.06
C HIS A 24 14.07 8.90 -12.98
N GLY A 25 14.62 10.11 -13.08
CA GLY A 25 15.52 10.65 -12.05
C GLY A 25 14.81 10.85 -10.70
N TRP A 26 13.55 11.28 -10.72
CA TRP A 26 12.74 11.43 -9.52
C TRP A 26 12.39 10.10 -8.86
N MET A 27 12.20 9.00 -9.61
CA MET A 27 11.91 7.68 -9.05
C MET A 27 13.00 7.22 -8.07
N TRP A 28 14.27 7.46 -8.37
CA TRP A 28 15.38 7.10 -7.48
C TRP A 28 15.42 7.96 -6.21
N ARG A 29 15.13 9.25 -6.33
CA ARG A 29 15.08 10.17 -5.18
C ARG A 29 13.92 9.83 -4.25
N THR A 30 12.73 9.60 -4.80
CA THR A 30 11.54 9.22 -4.02
C THR A 30 11.70 7.85 -3.39
N PHE A 31 12.33 6.89 -4.09
CA PHE A 31 12.70 5.59 -3.52
C PHE A 31 13.69 5.73 -2.35
N GLY A 32 14.77 6.50 -2.52
CA GLY A 32 15.75 6.71 -1.45
C GLY A 32 15.14 7.33 -0.19
N LEU A 33 14.33 8.39 -0.34
CA LEU A 33 13.60 9.00 0.78
C LEU A 33 12.57 8.05 1.40
N PHE A 34 11.86 7.28 0.58
CA PHE A 34 10.95 6.24 1.07
C PHE A 34 11.71 5.20 1.89
N LEU A 35 12.86 4.72 1.42
CA LEU A 35 13.66 3.69 2.10
C LEU A 35 14.14 4.17 3.46
N VAL A 36 14.64 5.41 3.56
CA VAL A 36 15.04 6.00 4.85
C VAL A 36 13.88 6.04 5.83
N LEU A 37 12.72 6.57 5.41
CA LEU A 37 11.54 6.64 6.27
C LEU A 37 11.00 5.25 6.62
N PHE A 38 11.06 4.29 5.69
CA PHE A 38 10.66 2.91 5.91
C PHE A 38 11.55 2.25 6.97
N MET A 39 12.87 2.42 6.89
CA MET A 39 13.81 1.91 7.89
C MET A 39 13.59 2.55 9.25
N LEU A 40 13.47 3.87 9.31
CA LEU A 40 13.19 4.60 10.56
C LEU A 40 11.87 4.13 11.20
N THR A 41 10.80 4.03 10.41
CA THR A 41 9.49 3.56 10.91
C THR A 41 9.56 2.12 11.38
N THR A 42 10.27 1.25 10.66
CA THR A 42 10.44 -0.16 11.03
C THR A 42 11.23 -0.29 12.33
N ILE A 43 12.36 0.39 12.46
CA ILE A 43 13.18 0.40 13.68
C ILE A 43 12.37 0.95 14.86
N PHE A 44 11.70 2.09 14.68
CA PHE A 44 10.86 2.70 15.72
C PHE A 44 9.72 1.77 16.15
N THR A 45 9.09 1.07 15.20
CA THR A 45 8.00 0.13 15.50
C THR A 45 8.51 -1.07 16.28
N LEU A 46 9.63 -1.66 15.87
CA LEU A 46 10.22 -2.81 16.55
C LEU A 46 10.72 -2.46 17.96
N ALA A 47 11.24 -1.25 18.16
CA ALA A 47 11.72 -0.79 19.46
C ALA A 47 10.62 -0.28 20.39
N GLY A 48 9.61 0.42 19.84
CA GLY A 48 8.63 1.19 20.61
C GLY A 48 7.22 0.60 20.67
N VAL A 49 6.92 -0.44 19.88
CA VAL A 49 5.57 -1.04 19.81
C VAL A 49 5.62 -2.55 20.10
N PRO A 50 5.73 -2.96 21.39
CA PRO A 50 5.80 -4.37 21.77
C PRO A 50 4.61 -5.21 21.29
N LYS A 51 3.42 -4.59 21.14
CA LYS A 51 2.23 -5.29 20.65
C LYS A 51 2.41 -5.83 19.22
N ALA A 52 3.10 -5.09 18.36
CA ALA A 52 3.32 -5.51 16.97
C ALA A 52 4.19 -6.77 16.90
N THR A 53 5.25 -6.83 17.69
CA THR A 53 6.17 -7.99 17.74
C THR A 53 5.56 -9.18 18.47
N GLN A 54 4.76 -8.96 19.52
CA GLN A 54 4.06 -10.04 20.24
C GLN A 54 3.01 -10.75 19.37
N SER A 55 2.29 -10.02 18.50
CA SER A 55 1.34 -10.64 17.56
C SER A 55 2.04 -11.55 16.56
N LEU A 56 3.20 -11.14 16.03
CA LEU A 56 4.03 -11.95 15.13
C LEU A 56 4.63 -13.17 15.82
N ALA A 57 5.06 -13.03 17.08
CA ALA A 57 5.62 -14.15 17.86
C ALA A 57 4.58 -15.23 18.19
N ARG A 58 3.33 -14.82 18.47
CA ARG A 58 2.23 -15.77 18.77
C ARG A 58 1.75 -16.54 17.55
N HIS A 59 1.82 -15.94 16.36
CA HIS A 59 1.40 -16.58 15.12
C HIS A 59 2.53 -16.51 14.07
N PRO A 60 3.45 -17.49 14.06
CA PRO A 60 4.64 -17.45 13.20
C PRO A 60 4.33 -17.29 11.71
N ILE A 61 3.18 -17.77 11.24
CA ILE A 61 2.76 -17.61 9.85
C ILE A 61 2.60 -16.13 9.44
N LEU A 62 2.33 -15.22 10.38
CA LEU A 62 2.18 -13.79 10.09
C LEU A 62 3.51 -13.13 9.68
N TRP A 63 4.66 -13.76 9.94
CA TRP A 63 5.96 -13.29 9.45
C TRP A 63 6.06 -13.23 7.93
N ILE A 64 5.18 -13.94 7.21
CA ILE A 64 5.12 -13.84 5.74
C ILE A 64 4.88 -12.40 5.28
N ILE A 65 4.12 -11.60 6.03
CA ILE A 65 3.77 -10.23 5.66
C ILE A 65 4.99 -9.28 5.74
N PRO A 66 5.71 -9.15 6.87
CA PRO A 66 6.91 -8.32 6.91
C PRO A 66 8.01 -8.83 5.97
N ILE A 67 8.18 -10.14 5.82
CA ILE A 67 9.14 -10.70 4.86
C ILE A 67 8.77 -10.32 3.42
N ALA A 68 7.52 -10.52 3.02
CA ALA A 68 7.04 -10.11 1.70
C ALA A 68 7.17 -8.59 1.49
N ASN A 69 6.98 -7.79 2.53
CA ASN A 69 7.16 -6.34 2.47
C ASN A 69 8.62 -5.98 2.14
N VAL A 70 9.58 -6.52 2.91
CA VAL A 70 11.01 -6.28 2.68
C VAL A 70 11.43 -6.74 1.29
N LEU A 71 10.98 -7.92 0.84
CA LEU A 71 11.25 -8.41 -0.50
C LEU A 71 10.66 -7.51 -1.59
N ALA A 72 9.44 -7.01 -1.39
CA ALA A 72 8.82 -6.07 -2.32
C ALA A 72 9.57 -4.74 -2.37
N VAL A 73 9.99 -4.18 -1.23
CA VAL A 73 10.82 -2.96 -1.17
C VAL A 73 12.15 -3.18 -1.90
N ALA A 74 12.82 -4.31 -1.66
CA ALA A 74 14.10 -4.65 -2.29
C ALA A 74 13.97 -4.87 -3.81
N ASN A 75 12.81 -5.34 -4.28
CA ASN A 75 12.59 -5.58 -5.70
C ASN A 75 12.34 -4.29 -6.51
N ILE A 76 11.88 -3.20 -5.89
CA ILE A 76 11.64 -1.91 -6.57
C ILE A 76 12.90 -1.38 -7.28
N PRO A 77 14.04 -1.13 -6.61
CA PRO A 77 15.22 -0.56 -7.25
C PRO A 77 15.79 -1.51 -8.30
N ARG A 78 15.73 -2.82 -8.06
CA ARG A 78 16.09 -3.86 -9.03
C ARG A 78 15.26 -3.72 -10.31
N ALA A 79 13.93 -3.63 -10.18
CA ALA A 79 13.03 -3.51 -11.32
C ALA A 79 13.19 -2.19 -12.08
N ILE A 80 13.48 -1.09 -11.38
CA ILE A 80 13.81 0.21 -12.00
C ILE A 80 15.11 0.11 -12.81
N HIS A 81 16.16 -0.49 -12.22
CA HIS A 81 17.46 -0.63 -12.87
C HIS A 81 17.42 -1.50 -14.13
N TYR A 82 16.66 -2.59 -14.13
CA TYR A 82 16.49 -3.44 -15.32
C TYR A 82 15.47 -2.92 -16.34
N GLY A 83 14.97 -1.69 -16.20
CA GLY A 83 14.00 -1.12 -17.12
C GLY A 83 12.66 -1.87 -17.15
N LYS A 84 12.27 -2.49 -16.03
CA LYS A 84 11.02 -3.25 -15.86
C LYS A 84 10.03 -2.51 -14.96
N PRO A 85 9.51 -1.34 -15.38
CA PRO A 85 8.69 -0.48 -14.52
C PRO A 85 7.36 -1.11 -14.09
N GLY A 86 6.81 -2.05 -14.87
CA GLY A 86 5.61 -2.80 -14.47
C GLY A 86 5.83 -3.66 -13.23
N TYR A 87 7.01 -4.29 -13.11
CA TYR A 87 7.39 -5.02 -11.91
C TYR A 87 7.63 -4.08 -10.72
N ALA A 88 8.27 -2.93 -10.95
CA ALA A 88 8.43 -1.91 -9.90
C ALA A 88 7.07 -1.42 -9.37
N PHE A 89 6.11 -1.23 -10.27
CA PHE A 89 4.75 -0.82 -9.93
C PHE A 89 4.03 -1.90 -9.10
N ALA A 90 4.04 -3.15 -9.56
CA ALA A 90 3.47 -4.28 -8.81
C ALA A 90 4.11 -4.44 -7.42
N SER A 91 5.43 -4.32 -7.31
CA SER A 91 6.14 -4.34 -6.03
C SER A 91 5.72 -3.18 -5.12
N SER A 92 5.54 -1.97 -5.65
CA SER A 92 5.06 -0.84 -4.85
C SER A 92 3.63 -1.04 -4.33
N ILE A 93 2.75 -1.69 -5.09
CA ILE A 93 1.41 -2.10 -4.63
C ILE A 93 1.52 -3.12 -3.50
N ALA A 94 2.38 -4.13 -3.66
CA ALA A 94 2.62 -5.13 -2.63
C ALA A 94 3.14 -4.51 -1.33
N VAL A 95 4.03 -3.51 -1.41
CA VAL A 95 4.48 -2.72 -0.25
C VAL A 95 3.32 -2.01 0.44
N ILE A 96 2.44 -1.34 -0.32
CA ILE A 96 1.26 -0.65 0.23
C ILE A 96 0.36 -1.65 0.97
N LEU A 97 0.00 -2.76 0.31
CA LEU A 97 -0.87 -3.79 0.90
C LEU A 97 -0.25 -4.36 2.18
N ALA A 98 1.03 -4.73 2.14
CA ALA A 98 1.70 -5.31 3.30
C ALA A 98 1.85 -4.31 4.45
N LEU A 99 2.10 -3.02 4.19
CA LEU A 99 2.13 -1.99 5.25
C LEU A 99 0.76 -1.82 5.90
N VAL A 100 -0.32 -1.77 5.11
CA VAL A 100 -1.69 -1.70 5.64
C VAL A 100 -2.01 -2.95 6.48
N SER A 101 -1.64 -4.14 6.01
CA SER A 101 -1.80 -5.38 6.77
C SER A 101 -1.01 -5.38 8.08
N LEU A 102 0.24 -4.91 8.08
CA LEU A 102 1.07 -4.81 9.28
C LEU A 102 0.44 -3.89 10.34
N VAL A 103 -0.11 -2.75 9.93
CA VAL A 103 -0.84 -1.86 10.84
C VAL A 103 -2.08 -2.57 11.40
N GLY A 104 -2.85 -3.25 10.56
CA GLY A 104 -4.01 -4.03 10.99
C GLY A 104 -3.65 -5.10 12.02
N LEU A 105 -2.56 -5.85 11.79
CA LEU A 105 -2.06 -6.87 12.73
C LEU A 105 -1.54 -6.29 14.04
N ALA A 106 -0.89 -5.12 13.98
CA ALA A 106 -0.38 -4.45 15.18
C ALA A 106 -1.50 -3.90 16.06
N LEU A 107 -2.61 -3.47 15.46
CA LEU A 107 -3.75 -2.90 16.17
C LEU A 107 -4.73 -3.97 16.65
N PHE A 108 -4.91 -5.06 15.91
CA PHE A 108 -5.90 -6.11 16.23
C PHE A 108 -5.79 -6.61 17.68
N PRO A 109 -6.90 -6.71 18.44
CA PRO A 109 -8.30 -6.50 18.04
C PRO A 109 -8.80 -5.05 18.18
N ASN A 110 -7.92 -4.11 18.51
CA ASN A 110 -8.27 -2.69 18.63
C ASN A 110 -8.35 -2.05 17.24
N LEU A 111 -9.28 -1.11 17.09
CA LEU A 111 -9.31 -0.15 15.99
C LEU A 111 -8.60 1.14 16.41
N VAL A 112 -8.84 1.58 17.66
CA VAL A 112 -8.16 2.72 18.28
C VAL A 112 -7.79 2.34 19.70
N ALA A 113 -6.49 2.30 20.01
CA ALA A 113 -6.01 1.98 21.35
C ALA A 113 -5.99 3.24 22.22
N SER A 114 -6.67 3.19 23.36
CA SER A 114 -6.61 4.26 24.35
C SER A 114 -5.32 4.15 25.19
N ARG A 115 -4.73 5.30 25.52
CA ARG A 115 -3.65 5.46 26.49
C ARG A 115 -3.90 6.73 27.31
N PRO A 116 -3.76 6.69 28.65
CA PRO A 116 -3.21 5.59 29.46
C PRO A 116 -4.21 4.47 29.78
N GLU A 117 -5.52 4.70 29.70
CA GLU A 117 -6.55 3.76 30.18
C GLU A 117 -7.02 2.79 29.07
N PRO A 118 -6.62 1.51 29.10
CA PRO A 118 -6.91 0.58 28.00
C PRO A 118 -8.40 0.19 27.90
N ALA A 119 -9.16 0.34 29.00
CA ALA A 119 -10.59 0.01 29.06
C ALA A 119 -11.44 0.84 28.09
N TYR A 120 -10.99 2.06 27.75
CA TYR A 120 -11.65 2.94 26.77
C TYR A 120 -11.17 2.72 25.33
N SER A 121 -10.45 1.62 25.05
CA SER A 121 -10.05 1.30 23.68
C SER A 121 -11.28 0.95 22.83
N LEU A 122 -11.30 1.46 21.60
CA LEU A 122 -12.26 1.02 20.58
C LEU A 122 -11.76 -0.29 20.00
N THR A 123 -12.49 -1.36 20.27
CA THR A 123 -12.23 -2.73 19.83
C THR A 123 -13.19 -3.11 18.71
N LEU A 124 -12.84 -4.13 17.93
CA LEU A 124 -13.74 -4.71 16.94
C LEU A 124 -15.11 -5.08 17.54
N TYR A 125 -15.14 -5.48 18.81
CA TYR A 125 -16.35 -5.99 19.45
C TYR A 125 -17.26 -4.88 20.00
N ASN A 126 -16.68 -3.81 20.57
CA ASN A 126 -17.47 -2.71 21.12
C ASN A 126 -17.82 -1.62 20.09
N ALA A 127 -17.06 -1.56 18.98
CA ALA A 127 -17.30 -0.61 17.90
C ALA A 127 -18.11 -1.22 16.74
N ALA A 128 -18.50 -2.49 16.83
CA ALA A 128 -19.31 -3.14 15.81
C ALA A 128 -20.76 -2.63 15.82
N SER A 129 -21.30 -2.42 14.62
CA SER A 129 -22.74 -2.21 14.41
C SER A 129 -23.55 -3.47 14.74
N SER A 130 -24.88 -3.30 14.82
CA SER A 130 -25.78 -4.45 14.99
C SER A 130 -25.58 -5.51 13.90
N GLN A 131 -25.83 -6.78 14.22
CA GLN A 131 -25.71 -7.90 13.27
C GLN A 131 -26.57 -7.71 12.01
N LYS A 132 -27.76 -7.11 12.16
CA LYS A 132 -28.63 -6.77 11.02
C LYS A 132 -27.95 -5.76 10.09
N THR A 133 -27.40 -4.69 10.66
CA THR A 133 -26.68 -3.66 9.89
C THR A 133 -25.45 -4.24 9.20
N LEU A 134 -24.66 -5.05 9.90
CA LEU A 134 -23.47 -5.70 9.33
C LEU A 134 -23.82 -6.60 8.14
N ARG A 135 -24.88 -7.40 8.24
CA ARG A 135 -25.35 -8.25 7.13
C ARG A 135 -25.78 -7.42 5.92
N ILE A 136 -26.51 -6.33 6.14
CA ILE A 136 -26.94 -5.43 5.06
C ILE A 136 -25.72 -4.79 4.37
N MET A 137 -24.78 -4.25 5.15
CA MET A 137 -23.55 -3.64 4.61
C MET A 137 -22.69 -4.66 3.87
N LEU A 138 -22.62 -5.91 4.34
CA LEU A 138 -21.92 -6.98 3.66
C LEU A 138 -22.53 -7.28 2.28
N ILE A 139 -23.86 -7.35 2.17
CA ILE A 139 -24.55 -7.56 0.90
C ILE A 139 -24.25 -6.40 -0.06
N ILE A 140 -24.33 -5.16 0.42
CA ILE A 140 -24.02 -3.97 -0.39
C ILE A 140 -22.56 -4.02 -0.87
N ALA A 141 -21.60 -4.32 0.02
CA ALA A 141 -20.20 -4.42 -0.35
C ALA A 141 -19.93 -5.57 -1.32
N ALA A 142 -20.58 -6.72 -1.14
CA ALA A 142 -20.43 -7.90 -1.99
C ALA A 142 -20.90 -7.66 -3.44
N ILE A 143 -21.87 -6.76 -3.65
CA ILE A 143 -22.35 -6.37 -4.99
C ILE A 143 -21.59 -5.14 -5.51
N GLY A 144 -21.45 -4.12 -4.68
CA GLY A 144 -20.86 -2.84 -5.04
C GLY A 144 -19.36 -2.93 -5.34
N LEU A 145 -18.60 -3.71 -4.56
CA LEU A 145 -17.15 -3.83 -4.77
C LEU A 145 -16.82 -4.49 -6.12
N PRO A 146 -17.42 -5.62 -6.52
CA PRO A 146 -17.22 -6.16 -7.87
C PRO A 146 -17.64 -5.21 -8.98
N ALA A 147 -18.75 -4.48 -8.82
CA ALA A 147 -19.20 -3.51 -9.82
C ALA A 147 -18.20 -2.36 -10.01
N VAL A 148 -17.69 -1.78 -8.92
CA VAL A 148 -16.67 -0.72 -8.95
C VAL A 148 -15.36 -1.24 -9.54
N LEU A 149 -14.94 -2.46 -9.19
CA LEU A 149 -13.74 -3.08 -9.74
C LEU A 149 -13.87 -3.35 -11.24
N ALA A 150 -15.03 -3.84 -11.69
CA ALA A 150 -15.31 -4.08 -13.10
C ALA A 150 -15.26 -2.77 -13.89
N TYR A 151 -15.95 -1.72 -13.43
CA TYR A 151 -15.92 -0.40 -14.07
C TYR A 151 -14.50 0.17 -14.12
N THR A 152 -13.79 0.17 -12.99
CA THR A 152 -12.42 0.68 -12.90
C THR A 152 -11.50 -0.09 -13.84
N THR A 153 -11.58 -1.42 -13.85
CA THR A 153 -10.77 -2.26 -14.76
C THR A 153 -11.06 -1.97 -16.21
N SER A 154 -12.34 -1.82 -16.58
CA SER A 154 -12.74 -1.44 -17.94
C SER A 154 -12.15 -0.09 -18.36
N VAL A 155 -12.23 0.93 -17.50
CA VAL A 155 -11.62 2.24 -17.77
C VAL A 155 -10.11 2.11 -17.97
N TYR A 156 -9.40 1.42 -17.07
CA TYR A 156 -7.96 1.22 -17.19
C TYR A 156 -7.57 0.40 -18.42
N TRP A 157 -8.42 -0.54 -18.83
CA TRP A 157 -8.21 -1.35 -20.03
C TRP A 157 -8.45 -0.54 -21.30
N THR A 158 -9.48 0.30 -21.35
CA THR A 158 -9.77 1.20 -22.46
C THR A 158 -8.66 2.23 -22.63
N PHE A 159 -8.19 2.85 -21.54
CA PHE A 159 -7.10 3.84 -21.56
C PHE A 159 -5.72 3.22 -21.26
N ARG A 160 -5.51 1.97 -21.69
CA ARG A 160 -4.20 1.33 -21.60
C ARG A 160 -3.23 1.97 -22.60
N GLY A 161 -1.98 2.11 -22.20
CA GLY A 161 -0.96 2.78 -23.00
C GLY A 161 -0.47 4.09 -22.38
N LYS A 162 0.50 4.70 -23.07
CA LYS A 162 1.12 5.97 -22.71
C LYS A 162 0.29 7.13 -23.25
N VAL A 163 0.35 8.25 -22.56
CA VAL A 163 -0.26 9.51 -23.00
C VAL A 163 0.65 10.13 -24.06
N ARG A 164 0.10 10.37 -25.25
CA ARG A 164 0.76 11.08 -26.34
C ARG A 164 0.20 12.49 -26.40
N LEU A 165 1.09 13.47 -26.44
CA LEU A 165 0.72 14.85 -26.70
C LEU A 165 0.68 15.02 -28.23
N ASP A 166 -0.45 15.48 -28.76
CA ASP A 166 -0.59 15.94 -30.15
C ASP A 166 -0.75 17.48 -30.19
N GLU A 167 -0.66 18.10 -31.37
CA GLU A 167 -0.81 19.56 -31.57
C GLU A 167 -2.11 20.16 -30.99
N HIS A 168 -3.13 19.34 -30.75
CA HIS A 168 -4.42 19.69 -30.15
C HIS A 168 -4.53 19.34 -28.66
N SER A 169 -3.47 18.85 -28.03
CA SER A 169 -3.43 18.59 -26.58
C SER A 169 -3.21 19.92 -25.83
N TYR A 170 -4.22 20.37 -25.08
CA TYR A 170 -4.18 21.56 -24.22
C TYR A 170 -3.32 21.37 -22.96
#